data_AF-A0A372RIH9-F1
#
_entry.id   AF-A0A372RIH9-F1
#
_cell.length_a   1.000
_cell.length_b   1.000
_cell.length_c   1.000
_cell.angle_alpha   90.00
_cell.angle_beta   90.00
_cell.angle_gamma   90.00
#
_symmetry.space_group_name_H-M   'P 1'
#
loop_
_entity.id
_entity.type
_entity.pdbx_description
1 polymer ?
#
loop_
_entity_poly.entity_id
_entity_poly.type
_entity_poly.pdbx_seq_one_letter_code
_entity_poly.pdbx_strand_id
1 'polypeptide(L)'
;MSIINLGLQGVVIMRDMMNIELEDIFKKADTLEEICATANKSEDLKNGLCDCILNIQQLLHSQTERLVLHENPFHCYDPANDHDIDNFFKIILEIDKSLNVSETTAEILSKKKDLQEFLKSYCRIRHYSFQIKKCNNVNCNICKPVWLPQHIFENINFLPDSIPSKCNDYYEEFKTVYNTETTEKFCPTLIHQEII
;
A
#
# COMPACT_ATOMS: atom_id res chain seq x y z
N MET A 1 -7.82 -2.06 -16.12
CA MET A 1 -8.47 -0.94 -15.40
C MET A 1 -9.35 -1.52 -14.32
N SER A 2 -9.32 -0.98 -13.10
CA SER A 2 -10.19 -1.45 -12.02
C SER A 2 -11.66 -1.17 -12.35
N ILE A 3 -12.58 -1.98 -11.83
CA ILE A 3 -14.02 -1.79 -12.01
C ILE A 3 -14.50 -0.43 -11.48
N ILE A 4 -13.81 0.07 -10.44
CA ILE A 4 -14.01 1.40 -9.86
C ILE A 4 -13.66 2.50 -10.87
N ASN A 5 -12.55 2.38 -11.60
CA ASN A 5 -12.16 3.37 -12.60
C ASN A 5 -13.17 3.46 -13.76
N LEU A 6 -13.80 2.35 -14.14
CA LEU A 6 -14.88 2.34 -15.13
C LEU A 6 -16.18 2.93 -14.56
N GLY A 7 -16.53 2.58 -13.32
CA GLY A 7 -17.74 3.07 -12.66
C GLY A 7 -17.70 4.57 -12.31
N LEU A 8 -16.52 5.14 -12.11
CA LEU A 8 -16.31 6.56 -11.84
C LEU A 8 -15.90 7.36 -13.09
N GLN A 9 -15.89 6.74 -14.27
CA GLN A 9 -15.52 7.43 -15.49
C GLN A 9 -16.55 8.53 -15.81
N GLY A 10 -16.10 9.79 -15.84
CA GLY A 10 -16.96 10.94 -16.07
C GLY A 10 -17.75 11.42 -14.84
N VAL A 11 -17.48 10.87 -13.65
CA VAL A 11 -18.05 11.33 -12.39
C VAL A 11 -17.05 12.25 -11.69
N VAL A 12 -17.50 13.44 -11.30
CA VAL A 12 -16.72 14.36 -10.46
C VAL A 12 -17.27 14.31 -9.04
N ILE A 13 -16.38 14.15 -8.08
CA ILE A 13 -16.70 14.15 -6.65
C ILE A 13 -16.16 15.46 -6.08
N MET A 14 -17.01 16.22 -5.41
CA MET A 14 -16.66 17.51 -4.85
C MET A 14 -17.02 17.55 -3.37
N ARG A 15 -16.10 18.06 -2.55
CA ARG A 15 -16.35 18.35 -1.14
C ARG A 15 -17.42 19.44 -0.99
N ASP A 16 -18.08 19.48 0.15
CA ASP A 16 -18.91 20.61 0.52
C ASP A 16 -18.04 21.86 0.73
N MET A 17 -18.67 23.03 0.57
CA MET A 17 -18.01 24.28 0.91
C MET A 17 -17.97 24.44 2.43
N MET A 18 -16.80 24.76 2.96
CA MET A 18 -16.63 25.19 4.35
C MET A 18 -17.17 26.62 4.52
N ASN A 19 -17.12 27.13 5.75
CA ASN A 19 -17.40 28.54 5.98
C ASN A 19 -16.39 29.44 5.23
N ILE A 20 -16.79 30.69 4.96
CA ILE A 20 -16.03 31.61 4.10
C ILE A 20 -14.61 31.85 4.65
N GLU A 21 -14.45 31.97 5.96
CA GLU A 21 -13.15 32.23 6.59
C GLU A 21 -12.18 31.05 6.40
N LEU A 22 -12.66 29.82 6.61
CA LEU A 22 -11.88 28.60 6.39
C LEU A 22 -11.60 28.37 4.91
N GLU A 23 -12.53 28.69 4.02
CA GLU A 23 -12.29 28.64 2.57
C GLU A 23 -11.19 29.59 2.13
N ASP A 24 -11.18 30.82 2.68
CA ASP A 24 -10.16 31.81 2.35
C ASP A 24 -8.79 31.43 2.93
N ILE A 25 -8.74 30.71 4.04
CA ILE A 25 -7.50 30.12 4.57
C ILE A 25 -7.05 28.97 3.68
N PHE A 26 -7.97 28.05 3.34
CA PHE A 26 -7.69 26.88 2.51
C PHE A 26 -7.16 27.27 1.12
N LYS A 27 -7.78 28.26 0.47
CA LYS A 27 -7.37 28.76 -0.86
C LYS A 27 -5.97 29.37 -0.91
N LYS A 28 -5.39 29.75 0.24
CA LYS A 28 -4.03 30.31 0.31
C LYS A 28 -2.96 29.22 0.41
N ALA A 29 -3.35 27.97 0.62
CA ALA A 29 -2.46 26.82 0.65
C ALA A 29 -2.53 26.11 -0.70
N ASP A 30 -1.47 26.20 -1.48
CA ASP A 30 -1.41 25.69 -2.86
C ASP A 30 -0.92 24.24 -2.93
N THR A 31 -0.34 23.73 -1.83
CA THR A 31 0.18 22.36 -1.74
C THR A 31 -0.43 21.59 -0.57
N LEU A 32 -0.44 20.26 -0.66
CA LEU A 32 -0.92 19.39 0.43
C LEU A 32 -0.12 19.60 1.72
N GLU A 33 1.19 19.85 1.60
CA GLU A 33 2.06 20.12 2.74
C GLU A 33 1.67 21.42 3.45
N GLU A 34 1.38 22.48 2.69
CA GLU A 34 0.89 23.76 3.22
C GLU A 34 -0.48 23.62 3.87
N ILE A 35 -1.39 22.85 3.26
CA ILE A 35 -2.72 22.56 3.82
C ILE A 35 -2.57 21.86 5.18
N CYS A 36 -1.77 20.80 5.25
CA CYS A 36 -1.49 20.08 6.49
C CYS A 36 -0.83 20.98 7.55
N ALA A 37 0.16 21.79 7.16
CA ALA A 37 0.84 22.70 8.08
C ALA A 37 -0.10 23.79 8.63
N THR A 38 -1.07 24.22 7.83
CA THR A 38 -2.08 25.21 8.23
C THR A 38 -3.14 24.58 9.13
N ALA A 39 -3.62 23.38 8.80
CA ALA A 39 -4.55 22.61 9.63
C ALA A 39 -3.95 22.26 11.00
N ASN A 40 -2.66 21.90 11.06
CA ASN A 40 -1.97 21.64 12.34
C ASN A 40 -1.86 22.89 13.24
N LYS A 41 -2.02 24.09 12.68
CA LYS A 41 -2.04 25.36 13.44
C LYS A 41 -3.45 25.82 13.79
N SER A 42 -4.48 25.27 13.13
CA SER A 42 -5.88 25.68 13.26
C SER A 42 -6.78 24.45 13.37
N GLU A 43 -7.21 24.16 14.60
CA GLU A 43 -8.13 23.06 14.87
C GLU A 43 -9.47 23.24 14.12
N ASP A 44 -9.93 24.49 13.97
CA ASP A 44 -11.14 24.80 13.21
C ASP A 44 -11.02 24.43 11.73
N LEU A 45 -9.87 24.68 11.11
CA LEU A 45 -9.61 24.26 9.73
C LEU A 45 -9.53 22.74 9.62
N LYS A 46 -8.89 22.08 10.59
CA LYS A 46 -8.80 20.61 10.63
C LYS A 46 -10.20 19.99 10.69
N ASN A 47 -11.06 20.47 11.58
CA ASN A 47 -12.44 20.01 11.71
C ASN A 47 -13.26 20.34 10.46
N GLY A 48 -13.14 21.57 9.92
CA GLY A 48 -13.82 21.95 8.69
C GLY A 48 -13.44 21.08 7.49
N LEU A 49 -12.17 20.67 7.39
CA LEU A 49 -11.70 19.74 6.36
C LEU A 49 -12.30 18.34 6.53
N CYS A 50 -12.43 17.85 7.75
CA CYS A 50 -13.12 16.58 8.03
C CYS A 50 -14.61 16.66 7.69
N ASP A 51 -15.28 17.72 8.10
CA ASP A 51 -16.72 17.90 7.90
C ASP A 51 -17.08 18.05 6.42
N CYS A 52 -16.31 18.82 5.66
CA CYS A 52 -16.63 19.10 4.26
C CYS A 52 -16.51 17.88 3.34
N ILE A 53 -15.80 16.83 3.74
CA ILE A 53 -15.71 15.58 2.96
C ILE A 53 -16.68 14.50 3.46
N LEU A 54 -17.35 14.72 4.59
CA LEU A 54 -18.15 13.70 5.27
C LEU A 54 -19.29 13.18 4.38
N ASN A 55 -20.01 14.07 3.70
CA ASN A 55 -21.12 13.68 2.82
C ASN A 55 -20.64 12.81 1.64
N ILE A 56 -19.47 13.12 1.10
CA ILE A 56 -18.86 12.32 0.04
C ILE A 56 -18.40 10.97 0.56
N GLN A 57 -17.80 10.91 1.75
CA GLN A 57 -17.43 9.65 2.38
C GLN A 57 -18.65 8.76 2.60
N GLN A 58 -19.74 9.31 3.13
CA GLN A 58 -21.01 8.59 3.32
C GLN A 58 -21.62 8.12 1.98
N LEU A 59 -21.57 8.95 0.95
CA LEU A 59 -22.00 8.58 -0.39
C LEU A 59 -21.21 7.38 -0.91
N LEU A 60 -19.88 7.45 -0.87
CA LEU A 60 -19.01 6.37 -1.33
C LEU A 60 -19.18 5.09 -0.51
N HIS A 61 -19.34 5.23 0.81
CA HIS A 61 -19.61 4.13 1.73
C HIS A 61 -20.90 3.41 1.35
N SER A 62 -22.01 4.15 1.25
CA SER A 62 -23.32 3.60 0.91
C SER A 62 -23.36 2.91 -0.45
N GLN A 63 -22.60 3.41 -1.42
CA GLN A 63 -22.51 2.83 -2.75
C GLN A 63 -21.63 1.57 -2.76
N THR A 64 -20.55 1.55 -1.97
CA THR A 64 -19.65 0.41 -1.88
C THR A 64 -20.29 -0.76 -1.16
N GLU A 65 -21.00 -0.53 -0.05
CA GLU A 65 -21.68 -1.59 0.71
C GLU A 65 -22.84 -2.25 -0.04
N ARG A 66 -23.38 -1.59 -1.08
CA ARG A 66 -24.38 -2.19 -1.99
C ARG A 66 -23.76 -3.21 -2.94
N LEU A 67 -22.44 -3.20 -3.12
CA LEU A 67 -21.76 -4.15 -3.99
C LEU A 67 -21.64 -5.49 -3.27
N VAL A 68 -21.73 -6.57 -4.05
CA VAL A 68 -21.60 -7.95 -3.57
C VAL A 68 -20.70 -8.71 -4.54
N LEU A 69 -19.72 -9.44 -4.02
CA LEU A 69 -18.84 -10.30 -4.78
C LEU A 69 -18.94 -11.73 -4.25
N HIS A 70 -19.44 -12.65 -5.08
CA HIS A 70 -19.68 -14.06 -4.70
C HIS A 70 -20.44 -14.19 -3.37
N GLU A 71 -21.60 -13.50 -3.28
CA GLU A 71 -22.47 -13.49 -2.09
C GLU A 71 -21.89 -12.79 -0.85
N ASN A 72 -20.64 -12.30 -0.91
CA ASN A 72 -20.04 -11.52 0.16
C ASN A 72 -20.21 -10.02 -0.12
N PRO A 73 -20.87 -9.26 0.77
CA PRO A 73 -20.94 -7.82 0.64
C PRO A 73 -19.55 -7.21 0.84
N PHE A 74 -19.32 -6.05 0.21
CA PHE A 74 -18.13 -5.28 0.52
C PHE A 74 -18.30 -4.58 1.87
N HIS A 75 -17.20 -4.50 2.62
CA HIS A 75 -17.14 -3.78 3.88
C HIS A 75 -16.26 -2.55 3.73
N CYS A 76 -16.76 -1.41 4.21
CA CYS A 76 -15.96 -0.22 4.40
C CYS A 76 -15.36 -0.25 5.81
N TYR A 77 -14.15 0.29 5.94
CA TYR A 77 -13.44 0.41 7.20
C TYR A 77 -13.29 1.87 7.55
N ASP A 78 -13.40 2.17 8.84
CA ASP A 78 -13.09 3.51 9.35
C ASP A 78 -11.61 3.83 9.11
N PRO A 79 -11.27 5.12 8.93
CA PRO A 79 -9.89 5.56 8.87
C PRO A 79 -9.13 5.14 10.13
N ALA A 80 -7.85 4.77 9.97
CA ALA A 80 -6.97 4.49 11.09
C ALA A 80 -6.84 5.75 11.97
N ASN A 81 -7.04 5.61 13.28
CA ASN A 81 -6.80 6.69 14.22
C ASN A 81 -5.30 6.82 14.54
N ASP A 82 -4.91 7.91 15.18
CA ASP A 82 -3.51 8.19 15.54
C ASP A 82 -2.88 7.06 16.37
N HIS A 83 -3.66 6.43 17.27
CA HIS A 83 -3.19 5.30 18.08
C HIS A 83 -2.92 4.04 17.24
N ASP A 84 -3.75 3.76 16.24
CA ASP A 84 -3.55 2.64 15.32
C ASP A 84 -2.33 2.87 14.43
N ILE A 85 -2.15 4.10 13.95
CA ILE A 85 -0.96 4.53 13.19
C ILE A 85 0.29 4.38 14.05
N ASP A 86 0.26 4.86 15.30
CA ASP A 86 1.39 4.76 16.24
C ASP A 86 1.74 3.30 16.53
N ASN A 87 0.73 2.45 16.75
CA ASN A 87 0.97 1.04 17.01
C ASN A 87 1.53 0.31 15.79
N PHE A 88 1.05 0.64 14.59
CA PHE A 88 1.63 0.14 13.37
C PHE A 88 3.09 0.60 13.21
N PHE A 89 3.38 1.86 13.52
CA PHE A 89 4.73 2.41 13.42
C PHE A 89 5.68 1.78 14.46
N LYS A 90 5.21 1.45 15.66
CA LYS A 90 6.00 0.70 16.67
C LYS A 90 6.49 -0.64 16.13
N ILE A 91 5.68 -1.34 15.34
CA ILE A 91 6.07 -2.60 14.70
C ILE A 91 7.18 -2.35 13.66
N ILE A 92 7.07 -1.27 12.88
CA ILE A 92 8.11 -0.89 11.91
C ILE A 92 9.43 -0.54 12.62
N LEU A 93 9.37 0.12 13.78
CA LEU A 93 10.55 0.44 14.59
C LEU A 93 11.28 -0.79 15.14
N GLU A 94 10.67 -1.99 15.14
CA GLU A 94 11.37 -3.24 15.44
C GLU A 94 12.38 -3.60 14.33
N ILE A 95 12.16 -3.13 13.11
CA ILE A 95 13.04 -3.35 11.95
C ILE A 95 14.19 -2.35 11.96
N ASP A 96 13.89 -1.06 12.12
CA ASP A 96 14.88 0.01 12.16
C ASP A 96 14.42 1.11 13.13
N LYS A 97 15.13 1.23 14.25
CA LYS A 97 14.81 2.18 15.33
C LYS A 97 15.12 3.63 14.97
N SER A 98 15.86 3.87 13.89
CA SER A 98 16.24 5.21 13.43
C SER A 98 15.19 5.87 12.54
N LEU A 99 14.10 5.17 12.22
CA LEU A 99 13.01 5.68 11.40
C LEU A 99 12.19 6.73 12.15
N ASN A 100 11.79 7.77 11.43
CA ASN A 100 10.82 8.75 11.89
C ASN A 100 9.57 8.70 11.00
N VAL A 101 8.39 8.85 11.61
CA VAL A 101 7.09 8.84 10.90
C VAL A 101 7.00 9.92 9.81
N SER A 102 7.76 11.02 9.94
CA SER A 102 7.81 12.08 8.93
C SER A 102 8.75 11.79 7.76
N GLU A 103 9.62 10.77 7.87
CA GLU A 103 10.57 10.39 6.82
C GLU A 103 9.91 9.46 5.79
N THR A 104 9.23 10.04 4.80
CA THR A 104 8.44 9.27 3.82
C THR A 104 9.10 9.13 2.45
N THR A 105 10.22 9.82 2.20
CA THR A 105 10.84 9.85 0.86
C THR A 105 11.80 8.67 0.64
N ALA A 106 11.79 8.13 -0.58
CA ALA A 106 12.66 7.02 -0.97
C ALA A 106 14.15 7.34 -0.76
N GLU A 107 14.57 8.59 -0.97
CA GLU A 107 15.96 9.00 -0.78
C GLU A 107 16.38 8.88 0.70
N ILE A 108 15.54 9.31 1.63
CA ILE A 108 15.83 9.22 3.07
C ILE A 108 15.84 7.75 3.50
N LEU A 109 14.83 6.99 3.09
CA LEU A 109 14.69 5.56 3.41
C LEU A 109 15.82 4.70 2.82
N SER A 110 16.42 5.13 1.70
CA SER A 110 17.57 4.44 1.09
C SER A 110 18.83 4.51 1.96
N LYS A 111 18.94 5.53 2.83
CA LYS A 111 20.09 5.76 3.71
C LYS A 111 19.99 4.96 5.03
N LYS A 112 18.83 4.38 5.32
CA LYS A 112 18.52 3.63 6.55
C LYS A 112 19.02 2.18 6.42
N LYS A 113 20.16 1.88 7.02
CA LYS A 113 20.89 0.62 6.77
C LYS A 113 20.10 -0.62 7.18
N ASP A 114 19.52 -0.61 8.38
CA ASP A 114 18.83 -1.77 8.94
C ASP A 114 17.55 -2.05 8.15
N LEU A 115 16.83 -1.00 7.74
CA LEU A 115 15.70 -1.12 6.80
C LEU A 115 16.12 -1.71 5.45
N GLN A 116 17.21 -1.23 4.85
CA GLN A 116 17.70 -1.76 3.57
C GLN A 116 18.18 -3.21 3.67
N GLU A 117 18.80 -3.59 4.78
CA GLU A 117 19.17 -4.97 5.06
C GLU A 117 17.93 -5.85 5.18
N PHE A 118 16.91 -5.39 5.92
CA PHE A 118 15.64 -6.10 6.03
C PHE A 118 14.98 -6.34 4.66
N LEU A 119 14.88 -5.29 3.84
CA LEU A 119 14.27 -5.40 2.51
C LEU A 119 15.03 -6.38 1.60
N LYS A 120 16.36 -6.48 1.74
CA LYS A 120 17.17 -7.43 0.96
C LYS A 120 17.09 -8.86 1.47
N SER A 121 17.02 -9.04 2.80
CA SER A 121 17.11 -10.36 3.43
C SER A 121 15.75 -11.06 3.57
N TYR A 122 14.67 -10.30 3.72
CA TYR A 122 13.34 -10.85 4.03
C TYR A 122 12.30 -10.57 2.95
N CYS A 123 12.53 -9.59 2.08
CA CYS A 123 11.53 -9.17 1.10
C CYS A 123 11.94 -9.52 -0.34
N ARG A 124 10.92 -9.73 -1.17
CA ARG A 124 11.04 -9.73 -2.63
C ARG A 124 10.07 -8.68 -3.17
N ILE A 125 10.62 -7.61 -3.69
CA ILE A 125 9.88 -6.51 -4.28
C ILE A 125 9.81 -6.76 -5.79
N ARG A 126 8.58 -6.73 -6.32
CA ARG A 126 8.23 -6.88 -7.73
C ARG A 126 7.14 -5.85 -8.07
N HIS A 127 6.96 -5.57 -9.35
CA HIS A 127 6.03 -4.59 -9.91
C HIS A 127 4.58 -4.84 -9.47
N TYR A 128 4.16 -6.11 -9.35
CA TYR A 128 2.81 -6.47 -8.91
C TYR A 128 2.74 -7.16 -7.54
N SER A 129 3.86 -7.36 -6.86
CA SER A 129 3.85 -8.06 -5.57
C SER A 129 4.93 -7.55 -4.64
N PHE A 130 4.55 -7.38 -3.38
CA PHE A 130 5.50 -7.22 -2.29
C PHE A 130 5.40 -8.47 -1.40
N GLN A 131 6.46 -9.27 -1.39
CA GLN A 131 6.47 -10.53 -0.67
C GLN A 131 7.43 -10.45 0.51
N ILE A 132 7.03 -11.02 1.65
CA ILE A 132 7.86 -11.10 2.86
C ILE A 132 7.95 -12.57 3.27
N LYS A 133 9.16 -13.07 3.51
CA LYS A 133 9.41 -14.44 4.00
C LYS A 133 10.23 -14.38 5.28
N LYS A 134 9.81 -15.14 6.30
CA LYS A 134 10.58 -15.29 7.53
C LYS A 134 11.90 -16.05 7.26
N CYS A 135 12.98 -15.71 7.95
CA CYS A 135 14.28 -16.37 7.74
C CYS A 135 14.45 -17.69 8.51
N ASN A 136 13.54 -18.00 9.45
CA ASN A 136 13.58 -19.19 10.31
C ASN A 136 14.85 -19.34 11.17
N ASN A 137 15.58 -18.24 11.38
CA ASN A 137 16.70 -18.20 12.30
C ASN A 137 16.20 -17.94 13.72
N VAL A 138 16.55 -18.81 14.67
CA VAL A 138 16.19 -18.69 16.10
C VAL A 138 16.74 -17.41 16.76
N ASN A 139 17.82 -16.85 16.21
CA ASN A 139 18.43 -15.61 16.67
C ASN A 139 17.92 -14.38 15.92
N CYS A 140 16.91 -14.52 15.05
CA CYS A 140 16.31 -13.38 14.37
C CYS A 140 15.41 -12.61 15.33
N ASN A 141 15.77 -11.36 15.61
CA ASN A 141 14.97 -10.49 16.47
C ASN A 141 13.68 -9.97 15.79
N ILE A 142 13.60 -10.07 14.45
CA ILE A 142 12.47 -9.58 13.65
C ILE A 142 11.44 -10.69 13.42
N CYS A 143 11.91 -11.88 13.05
CA CYS A 143 11.03 -13.01 12.75
C CYS A 143 10.55 -13.67 14.05
N LYS A 144 9.28 -13.48 14.39
CA LYS A 144 8.60 -14.35 15.36
C LYS A 144 8.69 -15.83 14.92
N PRO A 145 8.67 -16.80 15.87
CA PRO A 145 8.76 -18.22 15.56
C PRO A 145 7.80 -18.66 14.45
N VAL A 146 8.25 -19.58 13.61
CA VAL A 146 7.45 -20.18 12.55
C VAL A 146 6.50 -21.20 13.19
N TRP A 147 5.20 -21.10 12.88
CA TRP A 147 4.18 -22.02 13.39
C TRP A 147 4.09 -23.31 12.57
N LEU A 148 4.52 -23.26 11.31
CA LEU A 148 4.54 -24.42 10.42
C LEU A 148 5.64 -25.41 10.84
N PRO A 149 5.42 -26.72 10.64
CA PRO A 149 6.49 -27.71 10.75
C PRO A 149 7.68 -27.35 9.86
N GLN A 150 8.89 -27.56 10.38
CA GLN A 150 10.15 -27.19 9.73
C GLN A 150 10.23 -27.64 8.27
N HIS A 151 9.94 -28.93 8.02
CA HIS A 151 9.99 -29.52 6.68
C HIS A 151 9.00 -28.90 5.68
N ILE A 152 7.89 -28.33 6.15
CA ILE A 152 6.94 -27.62 5.30
C ILE A 152 7.47 -26.22 5.00
N PHE A 153 7.96 -25.52 6.03
CA PHE A 153 8.45 -24.16 5.88
C PHE A 153 9.68 -24.05 4.97
N GLU A 154 10.62 -25.00 5.08
CA GLU A 154 11.81 -25.05 4.23
C GLU A 154 11.48 -25.18 2.74
N ASN A 155 10.33 -25.75 2.40
CA ASN A 155 9.86 -25.90 1.02
C ASN A 155 9.05 -24.70 0.49
N ILE A 156 8.75 -23.70 1.34
CA ILE A 156 8.03 -22.49 0.92
C ILE A 156 9.05 -21.49 0.37
N ASN A 157 8.96 -21.19 -0.92
CA ASN A 157 9.73 -20.13 -1.57
C ASN A 157 8.86 -18.96 -2.00
N PHE A 158 9.52 -17.84 -2.32
CA PHE A 158 8.86 -16.68 -2.91
C PHE A 158 8.10 -17.09 -4.17
N LEU A 159 6.95 -16.45 -4.39
CA LEU A 159 6.17 -16.60 -5.61
C LEU A 159 7.02 -16.18 -6.81
N PRO A 160 7.05 -17.00 -7.87
CA PRO A 160 7.74 -16.70 -9.10
C PRO A 160 7.02 -15.60 -9.89
N ASP A 161 7.77 -14.95 -10.76
CA ASP A 161 7.26 -13.99 -11.74
C ASP A 161 6.62 -14.75 -12.92
N SER A 162 5.75 -14.09 -13.68
CA SER A 162 5.09 -14.71 -14.84
C SER A 162 6.11 -14.95 -15.96
N ILE A 163 6.31 -16.20 -16.35
CA ILE A 163 7.23 -16.62 -17.42
C ILE A 163 6.43 -17.13 -18.62
N PRO A 164 6.67 -16.66 -19.85
CA PRO A 164 5.96 -17.12 -21.02
C PRO A 164 6.28 -18.58 -21.31
N SER A 165 5.28 -19.30 -21.79
CA SER A 165 5.46 -20.67 -22.25
C SER A 165 6.21 -20.73 -23.58
N LYS A 166 6.63 -21.93 -23.99
CA LYS A 166 7.35 -22.17 -25.26
C LYS A 166 6.60 -21.66 -26.49
N CYS A 167 5.27 -21.59 -26.42
CA CYS A 167 4.42 -21.07 -27.49
C CYS A 167 4.16 -19.56 -27.40
N ASN A 168 4.64 -18.87 -26.36
CA ASN A 168 4.45 -17.42 -26.07
C ASN A 168 3.00 -16.90 -25.96
N ASP A 169 1.97 -17.75 -26.19
CA ASP A 169 0.56 -17.33 -26.10
C ASP A 169 -0.01 -17.33 -24.68
N TYR A 170 0.67 -17.99 -23.73
CA TYR A 170 0.26 -18.12 -22.34
C TYR A 170 1.47 -18.16 -21.40
N TYR A 171 1.24 -17.93 -20.11
CA TYR A 171 2.26 -18.09 -19.08
C TYR A 171 2.40 -19.56 -18.67
N GLU A 172 3.63 -19.95 -18.33
CA GLU A 172 3.96 -21.29 -17.86
C GLU A 172 3.24 -21.61 -16.54
N GLU A 173 2.92 -22.89 -16.33
CA GLU A 173 2.22 -23.31 -15.12
C GLU A 173 3.04 -23.07 -13.85
N PHE A 174 2.36 -22.68 -12.76
CA PHE A 174 2.98 -22.42 -11.47
C PHE A 174 3.90 -23.56 -11.00
N LYS A 175 3.47 -24.82 -11.13
CA LYS A 175 4.25 -25.99 -10.69
C LYS A 175 5.59 -26.12 -11.43
N THR A 176 5.65 -25.64 -12.67
CA THR A 176 6.85 -25.68 -13.50
C THR A 176 7.82 -24.57 -13.13
N VAL A 177 7.30 -23.39 -12.78
CA VAL A 177 8.13 -22.21 -12.46
C VAL A 177 8.46 -22.08 -10.98
N TYR A 178 7.71 -22.72 -10.09
CA TYR A 178 7.94 -22.64 -8.65
C TYR A 178 9.31 -23.21 -8.30
N ASN A 179 10.03 -22.54 -7.40
CA ASN A 179 11.43 -22.82 -7.02
C ASN A 179 12.48 -22.54 -8.12
N THR A 180 12.12 -21.82 -9.18
CA THR A 180 13.08 -21.33 -10.18
C THR A 180 13.35 -19.83 -10.00
N GLU A 181 14.53 -19.38 -10.42
CA GLU A 181 14.83 -17.94 -10.47
C GLU A 181 14.10 -17.32 -11.66
N THR A 182 13.30 -16.30 -11.38
CA THR A 182 12.47 -15.61 -12.39
C THR A 182 12.74 -14.12 -12.35
N THR A 183 12.46 -13.44 -13.46
CA THR A 183 12.66 -12.01 -13.61
C THR A 183 11.39 -11.33 -14.10
N GLU A 184 11.31 -10.02 -13.91
CA GLU A 184 10.14 -9.21 -14.30
C GLU A 184 10.09 -8.88 -15.79
N LYS A 185 11.02 -9.42 -16.60
CA LYS A 185 11.14 -9.10 -18.02
C LYS A 185 9.82 -9.29 -18.79
N PHE A 186 9.01 -10.27 -18.39
CA PHE A 186 7.78 -10.63 -19.07
C PHE A 186 6.50 -10.08 -18.40
N CYS A 187 6.68 -9.10 -17.52
CA CYS A 187 5.60 -8.33 -16.91
C CYS A 187 4.84 -7.54 -17.99
N PRO A 188 3.51 -7.70 -18.17
CA PRO A 188 2.73 -7.03 -19.21
C PRO A 188 2.95 -5.51 -19.30
N THR A 189 3.06 -4.85 -18.15
CA THR A 189 3.27 -3.39 -18.09
C THR A 189 4.66 -2.98 -18.57
N LEU A 190 5.69 -3.82 -18.38
CA LEU A 190 7.06 -3.51 -18.80
C LEU A 190 7.28 -3.85 -20.29
N ILE A 191 6.65 -4.91 -20.80
CA ILE A 191 6.76 -5.29 -22.23
C ILE A 191 6.27 -4.17 -23.16
N HIS A 192 5.22 -3.43 -22.78
CA HIS A 192 4.67 -2.34 -23.60
C HIS A 192 5.56 -1.09 -23.63
N GLN A 193 6.55 -0.97 -22.72
CA GLN A 193 7.46 0.17 -22.68
C GLN A 193 8.67 0.02 -23.63
N GLU A 194 8.92 -1.18 -24.17
CA GLU A 194 10.02 -1.44 -25.12
C GLU A 194 9.62 -1.25 -26.61
N ILE A 195 8.36 -0.90 -26.89
CA ILE A 195 7.81 -0.78 -28.25
C ILE A 195 7.57 0.70 -28.65
N ILE A 196 8.01 1.67 -27.85
CA ILE A 196 7.91 3.12 -28.15
C ILE A 196 9.29 3.71 -28.37
#